data_AF-A0A7W1GCP7-F1
#
_entry.id   AF-A0A7W1GCP7-F1
#
_cell.length_a   1.000
_cell.length_b   1.000
_cell.length_c   1.000
_cell.angle_alpha   90.00
_cell.angle_beta   90.00
_cell.angle_gamma   90.00
#
_symmetry.space_group_name_H-M   'P 1'
#
loop_
_entity.id
_entity.type
_entity.pdbx_description
1 polymer ?
#
loop_
_entity_poly.entity_id
_entity_poly.type
_entity_poly.pdbx_seq_one_letter_code
_entity_poly.pdbx_strand_id
1 'polypeptide(L)'
;MSRLQVSNGNFSGSTDIYCSVDDLSEIGKALRYFPAKVGDEYRYEYGSDNPKERCYRYFLLRAYTTDSVGHCAIQFVINQNTVEPYEGVCRFSIVADAAAINRLGLLFEKFSELQNLEFKWTPDESEQFEQ
;
A
#
# COMPACT_ATOMS: atom_id res chain seq x y z
N MET A 1 -1.13 -1.73 -16.03
CA MET A 1 -1.05 -0.41 -15.35
C MET A 1 -2.19 -0.38 -14.36
N SER A 2 -1.88 -0.22 -13.08
CA SER A 2 -2.85 -0.33 -11.99
C SER A 2 -2.96 1.03 -11.30
N ARG A 3 -4.20 1.50 -11.11
CA ARG A 3 -4.46 2.77 -10.43
C ARG A 3 -4.67 2.51 -8.94
N LEU A 4 -3.94 3.23 -8.11
CA LEU A 4 -4.05 3.18 -6.66
C LEU A 4 -4.64 4.50 -6.14
N GLN A 5 -5.60 4.38 -5.22
CA GLN A 5 -6.19 5.51 -4.52
C GLN A 5 -6.23 5.16 -3.03
N VAL A 6 -5.73 6.08 -2.20
CA VAL A 6 -5.61 5.88 -0.76
C VAL A 6 -6.03 7.14 -0.03
N SER A 7 -6.64 6.96 1.15
CA SER A 7 -7.08 8.06 2.01
C SER A 7 -7.13 7.61 3.46
N ASN A 8 -6.83 8.52 4.39
CA ASN A 8 -7.08 8.33 5.82
C ASN A 8 -8.19 9.27 6.36
N GLY A 9 -8.98 9.86 5.46
CA GLY A 9 -10.04 10.82 5.79
C GLY A 9 -9.57 12.29 5.84
N ASN A 10 -8.31 12.53 6.22
CA ASN A 10 -7.73 13.89 6.23
C ASN A 10 -6.82 14.15 5.03
N PHE A 11 -6.06 13.14 4.63
CA PHE A 11 -5.17 13.16 3.48
C PHE A 11 -5.59 12.07 2.51
N SER A 12 -5.42 12.37 1.23
CA SER A 12 -5.61 11.40 0.16
C SER A 12 -4.55 11.57 -0.92
N GLY A 13 -4.35 10.50 -1.67
CA GLY A 13 -3.42 10.47 -2.78
C GLY A 13 -3.82 9.43 -3.79
N SER A 14 -3.40 9.62 -5.03
CA SER A 14 -3.56 8.63 -6.08
C SER A 14 -2.36 8.60 -7.00
N THR A 15 -2.07 7.44 -7.56
CA THR A 15 -0.99 7.25 -8.52
C THR A 15 -1.30 6.06 -9.40
N ASP A 16 -0.67 6.02 -10.57
CA ASP A 16 -0.66 4.83 -11.42
C ASP A 16 0.72 4.18 -11.33
N ILE A 17 0.72 2.90 -10.97
CA ILE A 17 1.91 2.06 -10.87
C ILE A 17 1.85 0.92 -11.87
N TYR A 18 3.02 0.43 -12.27
CA TYR A 18 3.14 -0.85 -12.95
C TYR A 18 3.48 -1.90 -11.90
N CYS A 19 2.44 -2.57 -11.39
CA CYS A 19 2.55 -3.67 -10.45
C CYS A 19 2.39 -4.97 -11.24
N SER A 20 3.36 -5.88 -11.15
CA SER A 20 3.25 -7.22 -11.72
C SER A 20 2.37 -8.13 -10.86
N VAL A 21 1.97 -9.28 -11.41
CA VAL A 21 1.26 -10.31 -10.63
C VAL A 21 2.14 -10.81 -9.48
N ASP A 22 3.45 -10.91 -9.71
CA ASP A 22 4.39 -11.36 -8.70
C ASP A 22 4.47 -10.34 -7.54
N ASP A 23 4.54 -9.05 -7.85
CA ASP A 23 4.52 -7.98 -6.83
C ASP A 23 3.25 -8.06 -5.97
N LEU A 24 2.08 -8.23 -6.61
CA LEU A 24 0.80 -8.38 -5.90
C LEU A 24 0.79 -9.62 -5.00
N SER A 25 1.33 -10.74 -5.51
CA SER A 25 1.45 -11.98 -4.74
C SER A 25 2.40 -11.84 -3.55
N GLU A 26 3.53 -11.14 -3.72
CA GLU A 26 4.50 -10.87 -2.66
C GLU A 26 3.93 -9.98 -1.57
N ILE A 27 3.27 -8.88 -1.94
CA ILE A 27 2.56 -8.01 -1.00
C ILE A 27 1.51 -8.82 -0.24
N GLY A 28 0.72 -9.62 -0.95
CA GLY A 28 -0.33 -10.43 -0.36
C GLY A 28 0.21 -11.39 0.69
N LYS A 29 1.21 -12.20 0.33
CA LYS A 29 1.85 -13.17 1.24
C LYS A 29 2.48 -12.51 2.45
N ALA A 30 3.15 -11.37 2.27
CA ALA A 30 3.79 -10.65 3.36
C ALA A 30 2.77 -10.08 4.34
N LEU A 31 1.70 -9.46 3.84
CA LEU A 31 0.68 -8.83 4.69
C LEU A 31 -0.28 -9.84 5.32
N ARG A 32 -0.50 -11.03 4.73
CA ARG A 32 -1.47 -12.03 5.19
C ARG A 32 -1.20 -12.55 6.61
N TYR A 33 0.05 -12.53 7.04
CA TYR A 33 0.48 -13.00 8.36
C TYR A 33 1.17 -11.91 9.17
N PHE A 34 0.94 -10.64 8.82
CA PHE A 34 1.56 -9.49 9.45
C PHE A 34 0.77 -9.05 10.71
N PRO A 35 1.45 -8.62 11.79
CA PRO A 35 2.87 -8.73 12.05
C PRO A 35 3.23 -10.13 12.56
N ALA A 36 4.44 -10.63 12.24
CA ALA A 36 4.93 -11.88 12.82
C ALA A 36 5.40 -11.69 14.27
N LYS A 37 5.80 -10.46 14.63
CA LYS A 37 6.29 -10.06 15.96
C LYS A 37 6.15 -8.56 16.18
N VAL A 38 6.27 -8.11 17.42
CA VAL A 38 6.41 -6.68 17.73
C VAL A 38 7.70 -6.13 17.11
N GLY A 39 7.62 -4.95 16.51
CA GLY A 39 8.71 -4.30 15.78
C GLY A 39 8.85 -4.77 14.33
N ASP A 40 7.92 -5.58 13.82
CA ASP A 40 7.92 -6.04 12.44
C ASP A 40 7.55 -4.92 11.47
N GLU A 41 8.15 -4.97 10.27
CA GLU A 41 7.96 -4.01 9.21
C GLU A 41 8.02 -4.70 7.85
N TYR A 42 7.02 -4.43 7.03
CA TYR A 42 7.01 -4.77 5.62
C TYR A 42 7.02 -3.50 4.77
N ARG A 43 7.78 -3.52 3.67
CA ARG A 43 7.88 -2.42 2.71
C ARG A 43 7.76 -2.96 1.28
N TYR A 44 6.90 -2.33 0.50
CA TYR A 44 6.86 -2.44 -0.93
C TYR A 44 7.14 -1.07 -1.55
N GLU A 45 8.13 -0.99 -2.43
CA GLU A 45 8.57 0.24 -3.06
C GLU A 45 8.51 0.10 -4.58
N TYR A 46 7.90 1.08 -5.24
CA TYR A 46 7.88 1.23 -6.68
C TYR A 46 8.58 2.53 -7.05
N GLY A 47 9.66 2.42 -7.84
CA GLY A 47 10.52 3.55 -8.20
C GLY A 47 11.36 4.04 -7.02
N SER A 48 11.79 5.29 -7.09
CA SER A 48 12.65 5.94 -6.08
C SER A 48 12.34 7.42 -6.03
N ASP A 49 12.36 8.03 -4.85
CA ASP A 49 12.28 9.48 -4.65
C ASP A 49 13.66 10.16 -4.76
N ASN A 50 14.73 9.37 -4.94
CA ASN A 50 16.07 9.87 -5.18
C ASN A 50 16.17 10.51 -6.58
N PRO A 51 16.46 11.82 -6.70
CA PRO A 51 16.54 12.48 -8.00
C PRO A 51 17.60 11.91 -8.94
N LYS A 52 18.61 11.20 -8.41
CA LYS A 52 19.68 10.57 -9.21
C LYS A 52 19.20 9.37 -10.02
N GLU A 53 18.17 8.68 -9.55
CA GLU A 53 17.65 7.45 -10.17
C GLU A 53 16.65 7.74 -11.30
N ARG A 54 16.16 8.98 -11.39
CA ARG A 54 15.30 9.48 -12.48
C ARG A 54 14.03 8.64 -12.69
N CYS A 55 13.50 8.04 -11.63
CA CYS A 55 12.23 7.32 -11.68
C CYS A 55 11.07 8.28 -11.95
N TYR A 56 10.13 7.86 -12.79
CA TYR A 56 8.98 8.69 -13.17
C TYR A 56 8.04 8.98 -11.98
N ARG A 57 7.90 8.04 -11.05
CA ARG A 57 7.11 8.17 -9.83
C ARG A 57 7.76 7.37 -8.71
N TYR A 58 7.39 7.69 -7.49
CA TYR A 58 7.68 6.88 -6.31
C TYR A 58 6.39 6.54 -5.56
N PHE A 59 6.27 5.28 -5.18
CA PHE A 59 5.22 4.78 -4.30
C PHE A 59 5.81 3.86 -3.23
N LEU A 60 5.41 4.08 -1.98
CA LEU A 60 5.71 3.21 -0.84
C LEU A 60 4.40 2.76 -0.20
N LEU A 61 4.29 1.45 0.02
CA LEU A 61 3.38 0.86 1.01
C LEU A 61 4.25 0.27 2.12
N ARG A 62 4.06 0.75 3.35
CA ARG A 62 4.78 0.26 4.53
C ARG A 62 3.81 -0.16 5.63
N ALA A 63 3.75 -1.45 5.94
CA ALA A 63 3.05 -1.95 7.12
C ALA A 63 4.03 -2.08 8.28
N TYR A 64 3.65 -1.62 9.48
CA TYR A 64 4.53 -1.61 10.65
C TYR A 64 3.73 -1.68 11.95
N THR A 65 4.34 -2.25 13.01
CA THR A 65 3.80 -2.13 14.38
C THR A 65 4.13 -0.76 14.96
N THR A 66 3.21 -0.12 15.67
CA THR A 66 3.34 1.24 16.22
C THR A 66 3.84 1.27 17.66
N ASP A 67 3.66 0.20 18.42
CA ASP A 67 4.08 0.11 19.83
C ASP A 67 4.36 -1.33 20.30
N SER A 68 4.72 -1.46 21.58
CA SER A 68 5.04 -2.74 22.21
C SER A 68 3.84 -3.65 22.46
N VAL A 69 2.61 -3.15 22.26
CA VAL A 69 1.36 -3.90 22.46
C VAL A 69 0.90 -4.54 21.13
N GLY A 70 1.50 -4.16 20.01
CA GLY A 70 1.25 -4.77 18.71
C GLY A 70 0.18 -4.04 17.89
N HIS A 71 -0.17 -2.80 18.26
CA HIS A 71 -0.93 -1.93 17.36
C HIS A 71 -0.17 -1.75 16.05
N CYS A 72 -0.90 -1.57 14.94
CA CYS A 72 -0.29 -1.50 13.61
C CYS A 72 -0.78 -0.27 12.83
N ALA A 73 -0.07 0.02 11.74
CA ALA A 73 -0.47 1.01 10.77
C ALA A 73 0.10 0.67 9.39
N ILE A 74 -0.53 1.23 8.36
CA ILE A 74 -0.02 1.22 6.99
C ILE A 74 0.28 2.65 6.59
N GLN A 75 1.53 2.94 6.24
CA GLN A 75 1.95 4.20 5.67
C GLN A 75 1.96 4.10 4.15
N PHE A 76 1.47 5.17 3.52
CA PHE A 76 1.58 5.39 2.09
C PHE A 76 2.44 6.62 1.83
N VAL A 77 3.36 6.51 0.88
CA VAL A 77 4.05 7.65 0.27
C VAL A 77 3.79 7.61 -1.22
N ILE A 78 3.31 8.72 -1.77
CA ILE A 78 3.20 8.92 -3.22
C ILE A 78 3.98 10.18 -3.53
N ASN A 79 4.88 10.10 -4.50
CA ASN A 79 5.63 11.24 -5.01
C ASN A 79 5.60 11.19 -6.55
N GLN A 80 5.17 12.29 -7.17
CA GLN A 80 5.09 12.42 -8.62
C GLN A 80 6.46 12.64 -9.28
N ASN A 81 7.53 12.83 -8.50
CA ASN A 81 8.90 13.11 -8.95
C ASN A 81 8.97 14.28 -9.96
N THR A 82 8.04 15.21 -9.81
CA THR A 82 7.96 16.46 -10.56
C THR A 82 8.49 17.60 -9.69
N VAL A 83 8.85 18.70 -10.34
CA VAL A 83 9.27 19.94 -9.68
C VAL A 83 8.15 20.96 -9.73
N GLU A 84 8.26 22.01 -8.91
CA GLU A 84 7.35 23.16 -8.93
C GLU A 84 7.12 23.70 -10.36
N PRO A 85 5.89 24.04 -10.76
CA PRO A 85 4.64 24.05 -9.97
C PRO A 85 3.84 22.75 -10.03
N TYR A 86 4.40 21.68 -10.61
CA TYR A 86 3.71 20.41 -10.82
C TYR A 86 4.05 19.36 -9.77
N GLU A 87 4.82 19.73 -8.74
CA GLU A 87 5.16 18.84 -7.65
C GLU A 87 3.91 18.29 -6.95
N GLY A 88 3.98 17.04 -6.54
CA GLY A 88 2.89 16.38 -5.83
C GLY A 88 3.45 15.27 -4.96
N VAL A 89 3.38 15.48 -3.65
CA VAL A 89 3.83 14.51 -2.64
C VAL A 89 2.76 14.37 -1.57
N CYS A 90 2.40 13.13 -1.22
CA CYS A 90 1.61 12.85 -0.04
C CYS A 90 2.26 11.75 0.79
N ARG A 91 2.25 11.92 2.11
CA ARG A 91 2.72 10.94 3.09
C ARG A 91 1.75 10.92 4.25
N PHE A 92 1.13 9.78 4.49
CA PHE A 92 0.21 9.61 5.61
C PHE A 92 0.08 8.14 5.98
N SER A 93 -0.44 7.88 7.17
CA SER A 93 -0.73 6.53 7.65
C SER A 93 -2.22 6.34 7.90
N ILE A 94 -2.66 5.08 7.75
CA ILE A 94 -3.95 4.56 8.20
C ILE A 94 -3.66 3.65 9.39
N VAL A 95 -4.28 3.92 10.54
CA VAL A 95 -4.21 3.03 11.71
C VAL A 95 -5.08 1.81 11.43
N ALA A 96 -4.54 0.62 11.70
CA ALA A 96 -5.22 -0.64 11.45
C ALA A 96 -4.73 -1.68 12.46
N ASP A 97 -5.59 -2.60 12.88
CA ASP A 97 -5.13 -3.75 13.65
C ASP A 97 -4.49 -4.81 12.73
N ALA A 98 -3.83 -5.81 13.34
CA ALA A 98 -3.22 -6.92 12.61
C ALA A 98 -4.22 -7.68 11.73
N ALA A 99 -5.46 -7.85 12.21
CA ALA A 99 -6.49 -8.59 11.46
C ALA A 99 -6.88 -7.84 10.18
N ALA A 100 -6.98 -6.51 10.22
CA ALA A 100 -7.27 -5.67 9.07
C ALA A 100 -6.15 -5.70 8.03
N ILE A 101 -4.89 -5.66 8.46
CA ILE A 101 -3.73 -5.83 7.56
C ILE A 101 -3.71 -7.23 6.94
N ASN A 102 -4.01 -8.27 7.72
CA ASN A 102 -4.10 -9.65 7.20
C ASN A 102 -5.21 -9.79 6.15
N ARG A 103 -6.36 -9.15 6.35
CA ARG A 103 -7.44 -9.09 5.34
C ARG A 103 -6.97 -8.39 4.06
N LEU A 104 -6.21 -7.29 4.18
CA LEU A 104 -5.61 -6.63 3.02
C LEU A 104 -4.64 -7.56 2.28
N GLY A 105 -3.81 -8.32 3.00
CA GLY A 105 -2.93 -9.31 2.40
C GLY A 105 -3.70 -10.36 1.59
N LEU A 106 -4.80 -10.89 2.14
CA LEU A 106 -5.67 -11.82 1.43
C LEU A 106 -6.29 -11.19 0.16
N LEU A 107 -6.67 -9.92 0.20
CA LEU A 107 -7.18 -9.22 -0.98
C LEU A 107 -6.11 -9.09 -2.08
N PHE A 108 -4.87 -8.76 -1.71
CA PHE A 108 -3.75 -8.73 -2.66
C PHE A 108 -3.48 -10.09 -3.29
N GLU A 109 -3.47 -11.16 -2.49
CA GLU A 109 -3.30 -12.53 -3.02
C GLU A 109 -4.41 -12.87 -4.01
N LYS A 110 -5.68 -12.64 -3.66
CA LYS A 110 -6.81 -12.87 -4.58
C LYS A 110 -6.74 -12.00 -5.83
N PHE A 111 -6.34 -10.73 -5.68
CA PHE A 111 -6.24 -9.81 -6.80
C PHE A 111 -5.12 -10.22 -7.78
N SER A 112 -4.08 -10.89 -7.29
CA SER A 112 -3.01 -11.45 -8.12
C SER A 112 -3.49 -12.55 -9.08
N GLU A 113 -4.66 -13.16 -8.83
CA GLU A 113 -5.28 -14.15 -9.74
C GLU A 113 -5.87 -13.51 -11.00
N LEU A 114 -5.91 -12.18 -11.09
CA LEU A 114 -6.41 -11.39 -12.23
C LEU A 114 -7.89 -11.65 -12.60
N GLN A 115 -8.68 -12.22 -11.69
CA GLN A 115 -10.12 -12.45 -11.88
C GLN A 115 -10.96 -11.21 -11.59
N ASN A 116 -10.40 -10.23 -10.85
CA ASN A 116 -11.06 -8.99 -10.47
C ASN A 116 -10.30 -7.80 -11.06
N LEU A 117 -11.01 -6.71 -11.41
CA LEU A 117 -10.39 -5.48 -11.93
C LEU A 117 -10.04 -4.47 -10.84
N GLU A 118 -10.73 -4.53 -9.71
CA GLU A 118 -10.49 -3.68 -8.55
C GLU A 118 -10.80 -4.42 -7.25
N PHE A 119 -10.23 -3.94 -6.14
CA PHE A 119 -10.70 -4.25 -4.80
C PHE A 119 -10.71 -2.98 -3.96
N LYS A 120 -11.55 -2.94 -2.93
CA LYS A 120 -11.58 -1.85 -1.95
C LYS A 120 -11.33 -2.41 -0.56
N TRP A 121 -10.65 -1.62 0.26
CA TRP A 121 -10.30 -2.01 1.62
C TRP A 121 -10.38 -0.79 2.53
N THR A 122 -10.93 -1.01 3.72
CA THR A 122 -10.86 -0.12 4.87
C THR A 122 -10.43 -0.94 6.10
N PRO A 123 -9.97 -0.29 7.19
CA PRO A 123 -9.63 -1.02 8.41
C PRO A 123 -10.81 -1.82 8.98
N ASP A 124 -12.04 -1.33 8.80
CA ASP A 124 -13.25 -1.94 9.35
C ASP A 124 -13.90 -2.95 8.39
N GLU A 125 -13.73 -2.77 7.06
CA GLU A 125 -14.46 -3.53 6.03
C GLU A 125 -13.57 -3.89 4.83
N SER A 126 -13.91 -4.97 4.14
CA SER A 126 -13.26 -5.37 2.88
C SER A 126 -14.30 -5.79 1.87
N GLU A 127 -14.35 -5.13 0.72
CA GLU A 127 -15.29 -5.41 -0.36
C GLU A 127 -14.54 -5.72 -1.67
N GLN A 128 -14.89 -6.84 -2.30
CA GLN A 128 -14.47 -7.16 -3.66
C GLN A 128 -15.65 -6.87 -4.59
N PHE A 129 -15.39 -6.17 -5.70
CA PHE A 129 -16.40 -5.94 -6.72
C PHE A 129 -16.13 -6.92 -7.86
N GLU A 130 -17.04 -7.87 -8.04
CA GLU A 130 -17.08 -8.71 -9.25
C GLU A 130 -17.70 -7.91 -10.41
N GLN A 131 -17.27 -8.20 -11.63
CA GLN A 131 -17.90 -7.71 -12.86
C GLN A 131 -19.17 -8.48 -13.18
#